data_AF-A0A957D2L0-F1
#
_entry.id   AF-A0A957D2L0-F1
#
_cell.length_a   1.000
_cell.length_b   1.000
_cell.length_c   1.000
_cell.angle_alpha   90.00
_cell.angle_beta   90.00
_cell.angle_gamma   90.00
#
_symmetry.space_group_name_H-M   'P 1'
#
loop_
_entity.id
_entity.type
_entity.pdbx_description
1 polymer ?
#
loop_
_entity_poly.entity_id
_entity_poly.type
_entity_poly.pdbx_seq_one_letter_code
_entity_poly.pdbx_strand_id
1 'polypeptide(L)'
;PPETDPAVVADPDAGYGGQRFFAFRHVEDMRAIMVANGDGRKQVAILEMGWMLQQEIHNSYTWHGVTEQEQADYLVRAYQYATQHWQPWIGPMMTVYIADYDWQPEVNEQWWWAIVLPDGTPRLAYYALRDMEK
;
A
#
# COMPACT_ATOMS: atom_id res chain seq x y z
N PRO A 1 6.26 5.44 -4.82
CA PRO A 1 5.66 6.35 -3.80
C PRO A 1 4.14 6.35 -3.87
N PRO A 2 3.41 6.65 -2.78
CA PRO A 2 1.95 6.63 -2.80
C PRO A 2 1.34 7.71 -3.71
N GLU A 3 1.94 8.89 -3.82
CA GLU A 3 1.38 10.02 -4.58
C GLU A 3 1.61 9.92 -6.09
N THR A 4 2.39 8.93 -6.54
CA THR A 4 2.70 8.75 -7.96
C THR A 4 1.42 8.54 -8.77
N ASP A 5 1.27 9.34 -9.83
CA ASP A 5 0.11 9.24 -10.71
C ASP A 5 0.05 7.87 -11.39
N PRO A 6 -1.12 7.20 -11.47
CA PRO A 6 -1.22 5.91 -12.14
C PRO A 6 -0.80 5.95 -13.62
N ALA A 7 -0.85 7.11 -14.29
CA ALA A 7 -0.32 7.27 -15.65
C ALA A 7 1.20 7.17 -15.72
N VAL A 8 1.92 7.66 -14.70
CA VAL A 8 3.38 7.52 -14.60
C VAL A 8 3.75 6.08 -14.28
N VAL A 9 2.99 5.41 -13.42
CA VAL A 9 3.20 3.98 -13.10
C VAL A 9 2.99 3.08 -14.32
N ALA A 10 2.08 3.46 -15.22
CA ALA A 10 1.81 2.72 -16.46
C ALA A 10 2.89 2.86 -17.54
N ASP A 11 3.85 3.77 -17.37
CA ASP A 11 4.98 3.87 -18.28
C ASP A 11 5.93 2.67 -18.05
N PRO A 12 6.16 1.81 -19.07
CA PRO A 12 7.06 0.67 -18.94
C PRO A 12 8.50 1.07 -18.60
N ASP A 13 8.91 2.30 -18.95
CA ASP A 13 10.27 2.80 -18.70
C ASP A 13 10.42 3.41 -17.30
N ALA A 14 9.33 3.58 -16.55
CA ALA A 14 9.35 4.17 -15.21
C ALA A 14 9.74 3.18 -14.09
N GLY A 15 9.83 1.88 -14.40
CA GLY A 15 10.27 0.85 -13.44
C GLY A 15 9.20 0.43 -12.42
N TYR A 16 7.93 0.79 -12.61
CA TYR A 16 6.83 0.45 -11.70
C TYR A 16 5.92 -0.70 -12.19
N GLY A 17 6.43 -1.57 -13.06
CA GLY A 17 5.68 -2.72 -13.59
C GLY A 17 4.76 -2.38 -14.78
N GLY A 18 4.66 -1.11 -15.17
CA GLY A 18 4.04 -0.68 -16.43
C GLY A 18 2.52 -0.84 -16.47
N GLN A 19 1.85 -0.87 -15.31
CA GLN A 19 0.39 -0.96 -15.22
C GLN A 19 -0.17 -0.01 -14.17
N ARG A 20 -1.26 0.70 -14.51
CA ARG A 20 -1.91 1.67 -13.62
C ARG A 20 -2.29 1.07 -12.26
N PHE A 21 -2.70 -0.19 -12.23
CA PHE A 21 -3.17 -0.86 -11.01
C PHE A 21 -2.07 -1.12 -9.97
N PHE A 22 -0.79 -0.96 -10.33
CA PHE A 22 0.30 -1.00 -9.36
C PHE A 22 0.44 0.30 -8.54
N ALA A 23 -0.28 1.37 -8.92
CA ALA A 23 -0.27 2.61 -8.18
C ALA A 23 -1.24 2.55 -6.99
N PHE A 24 -0.82 3.07 -5.83
CA PHE A 24 -1.73 3.33 -4.70
C PHE A 24 -2.93 4.19 -5.14
N ARG A 25 -2.69 5.19 -5.97
CA ARG A 25 -3.70 6.08 -6.54
C ARG A 25 -4.61 5.43 -7.59
N HIS A 26 -4.44 4.14 -7.93
CA HIS A 26 -5.35 3.45 -8.84
C HIS A 26 -6.81 3.47 -8.37
N VAL A 27 -7.05 3.62 -7.06
CA VAL A 27 -8.40 3.83 -6.52
C VAL A 27 -9.13 5.02 -7.16
N GLU A 28 -8.41 6.02 -7.67
CA GLU A 28 -8.98 7.16 -8.41
C GLU A 28 -9.59 6.72 -9.75
N ASP A 29 -8.97 5.75 -10.45
CA ASP A 29 -9.54 5.15 -11.66
C ASP A 29 -10.84 4.41 -11.31
N MET A 30 -10.82 3.65 -10.21
CA MET A 30 -12.02 2.93 -9.75
C MET A 30 -13.14 3.88 -9.36
N ARG A 31 -12.79 5.00 -8.71
CA ARG A 31 -13.74 6.06 -8.37
C ARG A 31 -14.34 6.68 -9.63
N ALA A 32 -13.54 6.94 -10.66
CA ALA A 32 -14.04 7.47 -11.93
C ALA A 32 -15.05 6.51 -12.59
N ILE A 33 -14.76 5.21 -12.59
CA ILE A 33 -15.69 4.17 -13.09
C ILE A 33 -17.00 4.18 -12.28
N MET A 34 -16.93 4.23 -10.95
CA MET A 34 -18.13 4.31 -10.11
C MET A 34 -18.98 5.54 -10.45
N VAL A 35 -18.36 6.72 -10.59
CA VAL A 35 -19.08 7.95 -10.93
C VAL A 35 -19.75 7.82 -12.30
N ALA A 36 -19.04 7.31 -13.31
CA ALA A 36 -19.57 7.12 -14.66
C ALA A 36 -20.79 6.17 -14.70
N ASN A 37 -20.88 5.24 -13.75
CA ASN A 37 -21.98 4.29 -13.62
C ASN A 37 -23.07 4.71 -12.60
N GLY A 38 -23.05 5.96 -12.13
CA GLY A 38 -24.07 6.48 -11.19
C GLY A 38 -23.85 6.14 -9.71
N ASP A 39 -22.72 5.51 -9.39
CA ASP A 39 -22.35 5.07 -8.04
C ASP A 39 -21.55 6.12 -7.24
N GLY A 40 -21.48 7.37 -7.73
CA GLY A 40 -20.73 8.45 -7.09
C GLY A 40 -21.14 8.78 -5.64
N ARG A 41 -22.30 8.31 -5.17
CA ARG A 41 -22.71 8.47 -3.76
C ARG A 41 -22.14 7.40 -2.82
N LYS A 42 -21.62 6.29 -3.34
CA LYS A 42 -21.01 5.23 -2.54
C LYS A 42 -19.59 5.61 -2.17
N GLN A 43 -19.16 5.22 -0.98
CA GLN A 43 -17.75 5.31 -0.58
C GLN A 43 -16.96 4.12 -1.14
N VAL A 44 -15.64 4.30 -1.20
CA VAL A 44 -14.68 3.23 -1.50
C VAL A 44 -13.98 2.81 -0.21
N ALA A 45 -13.79 1.50 -0.01
CA ALA A 45 -12.96 0.96 1.05
C ALA A 45 -11.71 0.33 0.45
N ILE A 46 -10.53 0.61 1.02
CA ILE A 46 -9.28 -0.08 0.67
C ILE A 46 -9.04 -1.11 1.77
N LEU A 47 -9.32 -2.38 1.48
CA LEU A 47 -9.29 -3.46 2.47
C LEU A 47 -7.89 -3.96 2.75
N GLU A 48 -6.96 -3.80 1.81
CA GLU A 48 -5.57 -4.24 1.95
C GLU A 48 -4.64 -3.24 1.27
N MET A 49 -3.72 -2.66 2.04
CA MET A 49 -2.69 -1.75 1.53
C MET A 49 -1.36 -1.97 2.26
N GLY A 50 -0.27 -1.99 1.52
CA GLY A 50 1.08 -2.05 2.07
C GLY A 50 2.12 -2.04 0.96
N TRP A 51 3.38 -1.90 1.37
CA TRP A 51 4.54 -2.04 0.49
C TRP A 51 5.40 -3.21 0.96
N MET A 52 5.85 -4.04 0.02
CA MET A 52 6.74 -5.15 0.34
C MET A 52 8.16 -4.63 0.60
N LEU A 53 8.83 -5.15 1.62
CA LEU A 53 10.26 -4.90 1.79
C LEU A 53 11.11 -5.59 0.72
N GLN A 54 12.22 -4.95 0.35
CA GLN A 54 13.21 -5.52 -0.56
C GLN A 54 13.80 -6.82 0.02
N GLN A 55 13.89 -7.85 -0.84
CA GLN A 55 14.37 -9.18 -0.50
C GLN A 55 14.84 -9.92 -1.77
N GLU A 56 15.47 -11.09 -1.63
CA GLU A 56 16.00 -11.91 -2.75
C GLU A 56 15.44 -13.35 -2.82
N ILE A 57 14.53 -13.71 -1.92
CA ILE A 57 13.97 -15.06 -1.75
C ILE A 57 12.78 -15.30 -2.69
N HIS A 58 11.88 -14.33 -2.81
CA HIS A 58 10.68 -14.38 -3.64
C HIS A 58 10.86 -13.52 -4.90
N ASN A 59 11.55 -14.07 -5.90
CA ASN A 59 11.98 -13.38 -7.12
C ASN A 59 10.87 -12.65 -7.90
N SER A 60 9.61 -13.09 -7.81
CA SER A 60 8.48 -12.44 -8.49
C SER A 60 8.12 -11.05 -7.95
N TYR A 61 8.56 -10.73 -6.74
CA TYR A 61 8.20 -9.48 -6.05
C TYR A 61 9.37 -8.51 -5.84
N THR A 62 10.58 -8.90 -6.23
CA THR A 62 11.80 -8.12 -5.96
C THR A 62 11.84 -6.80 -6.74
N TRP A 63 11.09 -6.70 -7.84
CA TRP A 63 11.06 -5.51 -8.69
C TRP A 63 10.38 -4.30 -8.03
N HIS A 64 9.57 -4.50 -6.99
CA HIS A 64 8.85 -3.43 -6.28
C HIS A 64 9.14 -3.40 -4.78
N GLY A 65 10.23 -4.04 -4.35
CA GLY A 65 10.68 -3.99 -2.96
C GLY A 65 11.07 -2.57 -2.56
N VAL A 66 10.76 -2.19 -1.33
CA VAL A 66 11.16 -0.91 -0.74
C VAL A 66 12.05 -1.13 0.48
N THR A 67 12.79 -0.12 0.89
CA THR A 67 13.48 -0.14 2.19
C THR A 67 12.48 -0.07 3.35
N GLU A 68 12.90 -0.49 4.55
CA GLU A 68 12.03 -0.42 5.73
C GLU A 68 11.61 1.02 6.09
N GLN A 69 12.51 1.99 5.86
CA GLN A 69 12.19 3.41 6.03
C GLN A 69 11.16 3.88 5.00
N GLU A 70 11.33 3.52 3.72
CA GLU A 70 10.34 3.85 2.69
C GLU A 70 8.98 3.21 2.96
N GLN A 71 8.92 1.97 3.47
CA GLN A 71 7.65 1.35 3.87
C GLN A 71 6.94 2.21 4.92
N ALA A 72 7.67 2.63 5.97
CA ALA A 72 7.13 3.49 7.02
C ALA A 72 6.64 4.84 6.49
N ASP A 73 7.46 5.50 5.68
CA ASP A 73 7.15 6.81 5.12
C ASP A 73 5.97 6.76 4.13
N TYR A 74 5.95 5.75 3.25
CA TYR A 74 4.88 5.58 2.26
C TYR A 74 3.55 5.28 2.92
N LEU A 75 3.51 4.46 3.98
CA LEU A 75 2.28 4.18 4.70
C LEU A 75 1.68 5.44 5.33
N VAL A 76 2.48 6.24 6.04
CA VAL A 76 2.00 7.52 6.62
C VAL A 76 1.52 8.47 5.53
N ARG A 77 2.31 8.64 4.47
CA ARG A 77 1.98 9.52 3.35
C ARG A 77 0.72 9.07 2.60
N ALA A 78 0.46 7.77 2.49
CA ALA A 78 -0.75 7.24 1.87
C ALA A 78 -2.01 7.68 2.61
N TYR A 79 -2.01 7.58 3.95
CA TYR A 79 -3.12 8.08 4.78
C TYR A 79 -3.28 9.60 4.68
N GLN A 80 -2.17 10.35 4.75
CA GLN A 80 -2.20 11.80 4.59
C GLN A 80 -2.76 12.23 3.24
N TYR A 81 -2.35 11.57 2.16
CA TYR A 81 -2.84 11.84 0.81
C TYR A 81 -4.36 11.59 0.71
N ALA A 82 -4.83 10.45 1.23
CA ALA A 82 -6.24 10.13 1.25
C ALA A 82 -7.07 11.17 2.03
N THR A 83 -6.59 11.62 3.19
CA THR A 83 -7.23 12.68 3.97
C THR A 83 -7.33 13.99 3.21
N GLN A 84 -6.27 14.37 2.48
CA GLN A 84 -6.21 15.65 1.76
C GLN A 84 -7.01 15.63 0.45
N HIS A 85 -7.09 14.49 -0.23
CA HIS A 85 -7.57 14.44 -1.62
C HIS A 85 -8.83 13.59 -1.84
N TRP A 86 -9.12 12.65 -0.96
CA TRP A 86 -10.17 11.64 -1.21
C TRP A 86 -11.40 11.79 -0.32
N GLN A 87 -11.43 12.78 0.56
CA GLN A 87 -12.62 13.11 1.33
C GLN A 87 -13.70 13.76 0.43
N PRO A 88 -14.99 13.41 0.58
CA PRO A 88 -15.57 12.47 1.55
C PRO A 88 -15.78 11.04 1.01
N TRP A 89 -15.23 10.71 -0.17
CA TRP A 89 -15.58 9.47 -0.87
C TRP A 89 -14.75 8.25 -0.48
N ILE A 90 -13.57 8.44 0.11
CA ILE A 90 -12.84 7.35 0.74
C ILE A 90 -13.47 7.05 2.11
N GLY A 91 -13.72 5.77 2.36
CA GLY A 91 -14.13 5.23 3.64
C GLY A 91 -12.93 4.65 4.38
N PRO A 92 -13.03 3.42 4.93
CA PRO A 92 -11.93 2.83 5.65
C PRO A 92 -10.78 2.42 4.72
N MET A 93 -9.56 2.56 5.23
CA MET A 93 -8.33 2.10 4.61
C MET A 93 -7.54 1.28 5.62
N MET A 94 -7.25 0.03 5.29
CA MET A 94 -6.61 -0.93 6.18
C MET A 94 -5.19 -1.24 5.72
N THR A 95 -4.20 -0.92 6.55
CA THR A 95 -2.82 -1.39 6.36
C THR A 95 -2.70 -2.85 6.73
N VAL A 96 -1.94 -3.58 5.92
CA VAL A 96 -1.59 -4.99 6.13
C VAL A 96 -0.06 -5.13 6.23
N TYR A 97 0.53 -6.08 6.97
CA TYR A 97 -0.05 -7.13 7.81
C TYR A 97 0.48 -7.09 9.26
N ILE A 98 -0.29 -7.62 10.20
CA ILE A 98 0.27 -8.25 11.40
C ILE A 98 0.54 -9.71 11.02
N ALA A 99 1.77 -10.18 11.17
CA ALA A 99 2.13 -11.53 10.77
C ALA A 99 1.44 -12.59 11.64
N ASP A 100 1.08 -13.72 11.03
CA ASP A 100 0.69 -14.90 11.78
C ASP A 100 1.89 -15.46 12.57
N TYR A 101 1.62 -16.14 13.68
CA TYR A 101 2.64 -16.56 14.64
C TYR A 101 3.63 -17.60 14.08
N ASP A 102 3.25 -18.29 13.00
CA ASP A 102 4.05 -19.34 12.37
C ASP A 102 4.69 -18.94 11.04
N TRP A 103 4.44 -17.72 10.55
CA TRP A 103 4.97 -17.27 9.26
C TRP A 103 6.50 -17.22 9.25
N GLN A 104 7.10 -17.73 8.17
CA GLN A 104 8.53 -17.68 7.92
C GLN A 104 8.83 -16.93 6.62
N PRO A 105 9.91 -16.12 6.56
CA PRO A 105 10.23 -15.31 5.39
C PRO A 105 10.44 -16.13 4.11
N GLU A 106 10.87 -17.40 4.23
CA GLU A 106 11.16 -18.28 3.09
C GLU A 106 9.92 -18.88 2.43
N VAL A 107 8.84 -19.10 3.19
CA VAL A 107 7.65 -19.82 2.71
C VAL A 107 6.38 -18.96 2.68
N ASN A 108 6.38 -17.79 3.33
CA ASN A 108 5.25 -16.87 3.38
C ASN A 108 5.65 -15.51 2.80
N GLU A 109 5.32 -15.27 1.53
CA GLU A 109 5.63 -14.00 0.85
C GLU A 109 5.05 -12.79 1.59
N GLN A 110 3.86 -12.94 2.19
CA GLN A 110 3.15 -11.90 2.94
C GLN A 110 3.92 -11.43 4.19
N TRP A 111 4.87 -12.22 4.70
CA TRP A 111 5.79 -11.82 5.77
C TRP A 111 6.56 -10.53 5.44
N TRP A 112 6.84 -10.30 4.15
CA TRP A 112 7.58 -9.13 3.68
C TRP A 112 6.74 -7.85 3.62
N TRP A 113 5.40 -7.93 3.72
CA TRP A 113 4.52 -6.77 3.93
C TRP A 113 4.24 -6.51 5.42
N ALA A 114 4.49 -7.47 6.30
CA ALA A 114 4.10 -7.36 7.69
C ALA A 114 4.78 -6.17 8.40
N ILE A 115 4.02 -5.41 9.18
CA ILE A 115 4.50 -4.32 10.02
C ILE A 115 4.72 -4.77 11.48
N VAL A 116 4.28 -5.97 11.83
CA VAL A 116 4.56 -6.67 13.09
C VAL A 116 4.93 -8.12 12.75
N LEU A 117 6.04 -8.60 13.31
CA LEU A 117 6.59 -9.94 13.08
C LEU A 117 5.86 -11.02 13.90
N PRO A 118 6.04 -12.32 13.58
CA PRO A 118 5.39 -13.43 14.28
C PRO A 118 5.60 -13.47 15.80
N ASP A 119 6.75 -12.98 16.27
CA ASP A 119 7.10 -12.88 17.69
C ASP A 119 6.55 -11.61 18.37
N GLY A 120 5.77 -10.80 17.65
CA GLY A 120 5.22 -9.53 18.09
C GLY A 120 6.17 -8.35 17.93
N THR A 121 7.37 -8.54 17.39
CA THR A 121 8.33 -7.44 17.17
C THR A 121 7.77 -6.45 16.14
N PRO A 122 7.55 -5.17 16.50
CA PRO A 122 7.07 -4.17 15.55
C PRO A 122 8.20 -3.68 14.64
N ARG A 123 7.88 -3.45 13.36
CA ARG A 123 8.76 -2.79 12.39
C ARG A 123 8.60 -1.26 12.42
N LEU A 124 9.46 -0.54 11.71
CA LEU A 124 9.42 0.94 11.64
C LEU A 124 8.03 1.46 11.24
N ALA A 125 7.38 0.80 10.29
CA ALA A 125 6.04 1.16 9.81
C ALA A 125 4.97 1.15 10.92
N TYR A 126 5.05 0.21 11.87
CA TYR A 126 4.13 0.18 13.01
C TYR A 126 4.27 1.45 13.85
N TYR A 127 5.51 1.82 14.19
CA TYR A 127 5.76 3.01 14.99
C TYR A 127 5.34 4.29 14.25
N ALA A 128 5.66 4.40 12.96
CA ALA A 128 5.26 5.54 12.14
C ALA A 128 3.74 5.73 12.10
N LEU A 129 2.98 4.65 11.91
CA LEU A 129 1.52 4.69 11.91
C LEU A 129 0.92 4.94 13.31
N ARG A 130 1.57 4.45 14.38
CA ARG A 130 1.15 4.74 15.76
C ARG A 130 1.28 6.23 16.08
N ASP A 131 2.37 6.84 15.62
CA ASP A 131 2.80 8.18 16.03
C ASP A 131 2.36 9.29 15.06
N MET A 132 1.79 8.96 13.89
CA MET A 132 1.25 9.96 12.97
C MET A 132 0.03 10.71 13.53
N GLU A 133 -0.18 11.94 13.06
CA GLU A 133 -1.40 12.70 13.32
C GLU A 133 -2.62 12.02 12.69
N LYS A 134 -3.78 12.08 13.37
CA LYS A 134 -5.01 11.35 13.02
C LYS A 134 -6.17 12.30 12.76
#